data_AF-A0A0D7NEZ8-F1
#
_entry.id   AF-A0A0D7NEZ8-F1
#
_cell.length_a   1.000
_cell.length_b   1.000
_cell.length_c   1.000
_cell.angle_alpha   90.00
_cell.angle_beta   90.00
_cell.angle_gamma   90.00
#
_symmetry.space_group_name_H-M   'P 1'
#
loop_
_entity.id
_entity.type
_entity.pdbx_description
1 polymer ?
#
loop_
_entity_poly.entity_id
_entity_poly.type
_entity_poly.pdbx_seq_one_letter_code
_entity_poly.pdbx_strand_id
1 'polypeptide(L)'
;MLASNKAILAELFRDNPAAIATYLTEKMRKNDFDSARMSLSLVIQAQNVQMLARDAGLRRDTLYKTFGGRTDPQLSRVLRLFDALNVQACVVPAGSSDVQRGSSWITLDAPKTFAKRLTQAFAGNGFDEAVLALREAALSQNVSALARASGIPRRTIYRTFGGTVDPQLSRILKLLAGMQLRFDVVALPHRPRPTRPKLGRPSKSKLFD
;
A
#
# COMPACT_ATOMS: atom_id res chain seq x y z
N MET A 1 -29.17 -7.59 0.06
CA MET A 1 -28.18 -7.27 -1.00
C MET A 1 -26.76 -7.00 -0.46
N LEU A 2 -26.56 -6.24 0.63
CA LEU A 2 -25.21 -5.96 1.19
C LEU A 2 -24.46 -7.19 1.75
N ALA A 3 -25.15 -8.13 2.41
CA ALA A 3 -24.53 -9.33 2.97
C ALA A 3 -23.99 -10.29 1.89
N SER A 4 -24.73 -10.45 0.78
CA SER A 4 -24.33 -11.25 -0.37
C SER A 4 -23.05 -10.72 -1.01
N ASN A 5 -22.93 -9.39 -1.14
CA ASN A 5 -21.74 -8.78 -1.72
C ASN A 5 -20.51 -8.97 -0.81
N LYS A 6 -20.68 -8.92 0.52
CA LYS A 6 -19.59 -9.16 1.48
C LYS A 6 -19.09 -10.60 1.47
N ALA A 7 -19.99 -11.59 1.36
CA ALA A 7 -19.61 -13.00 1.28
C ALA A 7 -18.82 -13.31 0.00
N ILE A 8 -19.27 -12.75 -1.14
CA ILE A 8 -18.57 -12.86 -2.43
C ILE A 8 -17.15 -12.27 -2.35
N LEU A 9 -17.00 -11.07 -1.77
CA LEU A 9 -15.69 -10.45 -1.59
C LEU A 9 -14.79 -11.22 -0.60
N ALA A 10 -15.38 -11.84 0.43
CA ALA A 10 -14.64 -12.67 1.37
C ALA A 10 -14.03 -13.89 0.67
N GLU A 11 -14.80 -14.55 -0.19
CA GLU A 11 -14.31 -15.70 -0.97
C GLU A 11 -13.25 -15.28 -2.00
N LEU A 12 -13.48 -14.16 -2.70
CA LEU A 12 -12.58 -13.66 -3.74
C LEU A 12 -11.17 -13.35 -3.21
N PHE A 13 -11.06 -12.76 -2.02
CA PHE A 13 -9.78 -12.27 -1.50
C PHE A 13 -9.09 -13.21 -0.51
N ARG A 14 -9.78 -14.21 0.04
CA ARG A 14 -9.18 -15.10 1.05
C ARG A 14 -7.99 -15.85 0.45
N ASP A 15 -6.82 -15.64 1.06
CA ASP A 15 -5.55 -16.26 0.64
C ASP A 15 -5.23 -16.11 -0.86
N ASN A 16 -5.78 -15.07 -1.51
CA ASN A 16 -5.64 -14.82 -2.93
C ASN A 16 -4.93 -13.47 -3.18
N PRO A 17 -3.58 -13.44 -3.08
CA PRO A 17 -2.81 -12.20 -3.27
C PRO A 17 -2.98 -11.64 -4.69
N ALA A 18 -3.21 -12.48 -5.70
CA ALA A 18 -3.47 -12.04 -7.08
C ALA A 18 -4.75 -11.22 -7.20
N ALA A 19 -5.86 -11.73 -6.65
CA ALA A 19 -7.14 -11.00 -6.65
C ALA A 19 -7.07 -9.70 -5.82
N ILE A 20 -6.38 -9.73 -4.68
CA ILE A 20 -6.15 -8.54 -3.85
C ILE A 20 -5.35 -7.49 -4.63
N ALA A 21 -4.25 -7.89 -5.27
CA ALA A 21 -3.39 -7.00 -6.03
C ALA A 21 -4.18 -6.31 -7.16
N THR A 22 -4.85 -7.08 -8.02
CA THR A 22 -5.69 -6.52 -9.10
C THR A 22 -6.74 -5.55 -8.57
N TYR A 23 -7.42 -5.89 -7.46
CA TYR A 23 -8.44 -5.04 -6.88
C TYR A 23 -7.87 -3.73 -6.31
N LEU A 24 -6.77 -3.80 -5.55
CA LEU A 24 -6.14 -2.62 -4.98
C LEU A 24 -5.55 -1.71 -6.06
N THR A 25 -4.94 -2.26 -7.10
CA THR A 25 -4.48 -1.52 -8.29
C THR A 25 -5.60 -0.70 -8.91
N GLU A 26 -6.76 -1.33 -9.13
CA GLU A 26 -7.93 -0.64 -9.70
C GLU A 26 -8.36 0.51 -8.79
N LYS A 27 -8.47 0.26 -7.49
CA LYS A 27 -8.96 1.25 -6.51
C LYS A 27 -7.98 2.37 -6.22
N MET A 28 -6.69 2.16 -6.41
CA MET A 28 -5.65 3.17 -6.25
C MET A 28 -5.31 3.90 -7.56
N ARG A 29 -5.86 3.47 -8.72
CA ARG A 29 -5.49 4.01 -10.05
C ARG A 29 -5.58 5.54 -10.14
N LYS A 30 -6.59 6.14 -9.51
CA LYS A 30 -6.86 7.58 -9.58
C LYS A 30 -6.18 8.40 -8.47
N ASN A 31 -5.32 7.77 -7.64
CA ASN A 31 -4.76 8.38 -6.44
C ASN A 31 -5.82 8.96 -5.47
N ASP A 32 -7.03 8.41 -5.50
CA ASP A 32 -8.11 8.83 -4.62
C ASP A 32 -7.98 8.15 -3.25
N PHE A 33 -7.87 8.97 -2.20
CA PHE A 33 -7.64 8.48 -0.85
C PHE A 33 -8.86 7.73 -0.30
N ASP A 34 -10.07 8.19 -0.57
CA ASP A 34 -11.27 7.53 -0.06
C ASP A 34 -11.45 6.13 -0.67
N SER A 35 -11.28 6.02 -1.98
CA SER A 35 -11.25 4.73 -2.70
C SER A 35 -10.16 3.80 -2.16
N ALA A 36 -8.94 4.30 -1.96
CA ALA A 36 -7.83 3.51 -1.40
C ALA A 36 -8.11 3.07 0.05
N ARG A 37 -8.60 3.95 0.91
CA ARG A 37 -8.90 3.65 2.32
C ARG A 37 -10.03 2.63 2.44
N MET A 38 -11.08 2.77 1.63
CA MET A 38 -12.21 1.84 1.64
C MET A 38 -11.84 0.48 1.06
N SER A 39 -11.00 0.42 0.02
CA SER A 39 -10.55 -0.84 -0.56
C SER A 39 -9.67 -1.64 0.41
N LEU A 40 -8.75 -0.98 1.13
CA LEU A 40 -7.96 -1.61 2.20
C LEU A 40 -8.85 -2.19 3.31
N SER A 41 -9.88 -1.45 3.74
CA SER A 41 -10.85 -1.93 4.72
C SER A 41 -11.58 -3.19 4.23
N LEU A 42 -12.03 -3.20 2.98
CA LEU A 42 -12.73 -4.35 2.39
C LEU A 42 -11.84 -5.58 2.31
N VAL A 43 -10.59 -5.43 1.85
CA VAL A 43 -9.62 -6.54 1.78
C VAL A 43 -9.40 -7.13 3.17
N ILE A 44 -9.20 -6.31 4.20
CA ILE A 44 -8.99 -6.80 5.57
C ILE A 44 -10.20 -7.56 6.10
N GLN A 45 -11.41 -7.08 5.84
CA GLN A 45 -12.64 -7.74 6.28
C GLN A 45 -12.85 -9.11 5.64
N ALA A 46 -12.22 -9.37 4.49
CA ALA A 46 -12.22 -10.66 3.82
C ALA A 46 -11.22 -11.67 4.42
N GLN A 47 -10.24 -11.20 5.20
CA GLN A 47 -9.20 -12.05 5.78
C GLN A 47 -9.54 -12.57 7.18
N ASN A 48 -8.80 -13.59 7.62
CA ASN A 48 -8.71 -13.91 9.04
C ASN A 48 -7.94 -12.80 9.77
N VAL A 49 -8.66 -11.84 10.32
CA VAL A 49 -8.08 -10.62 10.90
C VAL A 49 -7.13 -10.89 12.07
N GLN A 50 -7.35 -11.95 12.84
CA GLN A 50 -6.43 -12.33 13.91
C GLN A 50 -5.08 -12.78 13.37
N MET A 51 -5.09 -13.58 12.30
CA MET A 51 -3.88 -14.02 11.61
C MET A 51 -3.19 -12.86 10.91
N LEU A 52 -3.96 -12.05 10.17
CA LEU A 52 -3.44 -10.89 9.47
C LEU A 52 -2.77 -9.88 10.41
N ALA A 53 -3.38 -9.61 11.57
CA ALA A 53 -2.79 -8.73 12.57
C ALA A 53 -1.45 -9.28 13.09
N ARG A 54 -1.38 -10.59 13.40
CA ARG A 54 -0.13 -11.23 13.82
C ARG A 54 0.95 -11.14 12.75
N ASP A 55 0.60 -11.44 11.51
CA ASP A 55 1.53 -11.44 10.37
C ASP A 55 2.04 -10.02 10.10
N ALA A 56 1.17 -9.01 10.20
CA ALA A 56 1.55 -7.61 10.12
C ALA A 56 2.31 -7.12 11.38
N GLY A 57 2.42 -7.92 12.44
CA GLY A 57 2.97 -7.56 13.76
C GLY A 57 2.20 -6.45 14.48
N LEU A 58 0.90 -6.33 14.20
CA LEU A 58 -0.01 -5.37 14.80
C LEU A 58 -0.95 -6.08 15.79
N ARG A 59 -1.41 -5.35 16.80
CA ARG A 59 -2.55 -5.82 17.59
C ARG A 59 -3.81 -5.78 16.74
N ARG A 60 -4.73 -6.73 16.95
CA ARG A 60 -6.02 -6.80 16.25
C ARG A 60 -6.81 -5.50 16.36
N ASP A 61 -6.82 -4.86 17.53
CA ASP A 61 -7.53 -3.59 17.74
C ASP A 61 -6.86 -2.44 16.96
N THR A 62 -5.53 -2.38 16.95
CA THR A 62 -4.78 -1.40 16.15
C THR A 62 -5.03 -1.57 14.65
N LEU A 63 -5.11 -2.81 14.17
CA LEU A 63 -5.40 -3.11 12.77
C LEU A 63 -6.78 -2.55 12.37
N TYR A 64 -7.82 -2.80 13.18
CA TYR A 64 -9.16 -2.25 12.92
C TYR A 64 -9.21 -0.72 13.04
N LYS A 65 -8.56 -0.13 14.03
CA LYS A 65 -8.51 1.34 14.18
C LYS A 65 -7.82 2.00 12.97
N THR A 66 -6.77 1.37 12.46
CA THR A 66 -5.97 1.91 11.35
C THR A 66 -6.69 1.72 10.02
N PHE A 67 -7.20 0.52 9.76
CA PHE A 67 -7.70 0.16 8.43
C PHE A 67 -9.20 -0.12 8.35
N GLY A 68 -9.97 0.16 9.40
CA GLY A 68 -11.43 0.02 9.42
C GLY A 68 -12.18 1.11 8.64
N GLY A 69 -11.53 1.79 7.70
CA GLY A 69 -12.17 2.79 6.84
C GLY A 69 -12.43 4.15 7.51
N ARG A 70 -11.71 4.53 8.58
CA ARG A 70 -11.91 5.82 9.28
C ARG A 70 -10.65 6.67 9.43
N THR A 71 -9.48 6.06 9.33
CA THR A 71 -8.20 6.71 9.61
C THR A 71 -7.36 6.78 8.34
N ASP A 72 -6.52 7.80 8.21
CA ASP A 72 -5.47 7.86 7.20
C ASP A 72 -4.23 7.10 7.70
N PRO A 73 -3.98 5.88 7.20
CA PRO A 73 -2.92 5.05 7.71
C PRO A 73 -1.54 5.62 7.36
N GLN A 74 -0.61 5.47 8.29
CA GLN A 74 0.81 5.72 8.07
C GLN A 74 1.39 4.72 7.06
N LEU A 75 2.40 5.14 6.31
CA LEU A 75 3.07 4.32 5.31
C LEU A 75 3.61 3.03 5.91
N SER A 76 4.28 3.13 7.06
CA SER A 76 4.84 1.95 7.75
C SER A 76 3.77 0.87 8.00
N ARG A 77 2.55 1.28 8.35
CA ARG A 77 1.43 0.35 8.57
C ARG A 77 0.94 -0.24 7.26
N VAL A 78 0.81 0.58 6.21
CA VAL A 78 0.39 0.11 4.87
C VAL A 78 1.36 -0.94 4.35
N LEU A 79 2.67 -0.70 4.46
CA LEU A 79 3.69 -1.64 3.99
C LEU A 79 3.68 -2.96 4.78
N ARG A 80 3.53 -2.91 6.11
CA ARG A 80 3.37 -4.11 6.95
C ARG A 80 2.10 -4.90 6.62
N LEU A 81 1.01 -4.20 6.28
CA LEU A 81 -0.21 -4.84 5.82
C LEU A 81 0.01 -5.53 4.47
N PHE A 82 0.69 -4.88 3.52
CA PHE A 82 1.00 -5.45 2.21
C PHE A 82 1.86 -6.71 2.32
N ASP A 83 2.89 -6.68 3.18
CA ASP A 83 3.70 -7.86 3.47
C ASP A 83 2.86 -9.02 4.03
N ALA A 84 1.98 -8.75 5.00
CA ALA A 84 1.09 -9.75 5.59
C ALA A 84 0.02 -10.31 4.62
N LEU A 85 -0.31 -9.55 3.58
CA LEU A 85 -1.20 -9.95 2.48
C LEU A 85 -0.45 -10.61 1.32
N ASN A 86 0.88 -10.72 1.39
CA ASN A 86 1.74 -11.23 0.33
C ASN A 86 1.58 -10.46 -0.99
N VAL A 87 1.48 -9.13 -0.89
CA VAL A 87 1.46 -8.20 -2.01
C VAL A 87 2.53 -7.12 -1.79
N GLN A 88 2.87 -6.40 -2.84
CA GLN A 88 3.88 -5.35 -2.79
C GLN A 88 3.37 -4.09 -3.50
N ALA A 89 3.70 -2.93 -2.92
CA ALA A 89 3.52 -1.65 -3.59
C ALA A 89 4.52 -1.50 -4.75
N CYS A 90 4.04 -1.03 -5.88
CA CYS A 90 4.83 -0.58 -7.02
C CYS A 90 4.38 0.82 -7.40
N VAL A 91 5.24 1.59 -8.06
CA VAL A 91 4.89 2.92 -8.56
C VAL A 91 5.03 2.94 -10.06
N VAL A 92 3.96 3.32 -10.75
CA VAL A 92 3.89 3.37 -12.21
C VAL A 92 3.46 4.76 -12.68
N PRO A 93 3.77 5.17 -13.91
CA PRO A 93 3.18 6.37 -14.49
C PRO A 93 1.65 6.30 -14.46
N ALA A 94 1.02 7.42 -14.10
CA ALA A 94 -0.44 7.52 -14.08
C ALA A 94 -1.03 7.62 -15.50
N GLY A 95 -0.24 8.07 -16.48
CA GLY A 95 -0.62 8.20 -17.89
C GLY A 95 0.21 7.30 -18.81
N SER A 96 -0.10 6.01 -18.85
CA SER A 96 0.34 5.14 -19.96
C SER A 96 -0.49 3.86 -19.99
N SER A 97 -1.69 3.97 -20.53
CA SER A 97 -2.26 2.92 -21.37
C SER A 97 -2.90 3.63 -22.56
N ASP A 98 -2.29 3.42 -23.73
CA ASP A 98 -2.69 3.86 -25.06
C ASP A 98 -2.30 5.31 -25.46
N VAL A 99 -1.13 5.46 -26.10
CA VAL A 99 -0.90 6.14 -27.39
C VAL A 99 0.60 5.99 -27.72
N GLN A 100 0.91 5.04 -28.61
CA GLN A 100 2.01 5.25 -29.55
C GLN A 100 1.54 6.29 -30.57
N ARG A 101 2.12 7.49 -30.55
CA ARG A 101 2.35 8.37 -31.71
C ARG A 101 2.91 9.71 -31.26
N GLY A 102 4.02 10.13 -31.85
CA GLY A 102 4.48 11.51 -31.83
C GLY A 102 5.77 11.74 -31.05
N SER A 103 6.86 11.75 -31.80
CA SER A 103 8.19 12.30 -31.52
C SER A 103 8.27 13.34 -30.39
N SER A 104 9.17 13.11 -29.41
CA SER A 104 10.05 14.17 -28.91
C SER A 104 11.11 13.54 -28.00
N TRP A 105 12.31 13.35 -28.53
CA TRP A 105 13.49 13.09 -27.71
C TRP A 105 13.85 14.40 -27.02
N ILE A 106 14.03 14.33 -25.69
CA ILE A 106 14.38 15.38 -24.72
C ILE A 106 13.21 15.65 -23.75
N THR A 107 13.23 14.95 -22.61
CA THR A 107 12.38 15.11 -21.39
C THR A 107 11.06 14.33 -21.29
N LEU A 108 10.95 13.14 -21.89
CA LEU A 108 9.73 12.29 -21.78
C LEU A 108 9.81 11.13 -20.76
N ASP A 109 10.94 10.95 -20.06
CA ASP A 109 11.16 9.77 -19.21
C ASP A 109 11.24 10.05 -17.70
N ALA A 110 11.17 11.30 -17.25
CA ALA A 110 11.31 11.64 -15.83
C ALA A 110 10.30 10.88 -14.94
N PRO A 111 8.99 10.79 -15.27
CA PRO A 111 8.06 9.96 -14.51
C PRO A 111 8.45 8.48 -14.51
N LYS A 112 8.95 7.93 -15.63
CA LYS A 112 9.38 6.53 -15.71
C LYS A 112 10.62 6.26 -14.85
N THR A 113 11.57 7.20 -14.79
CA THR A 113 12.76 7.08 -13.94
C THR A 113 12.38 7.07 -12.46
N PHE A 114 11.51 7.99 -12.02
CA PHE A 114 11.03 7.99 -10.64
C PHE A 114 10.17 6.76 -10.33
N ALA A 115 9.29 6.34 -11.25
CA ALA A 115 8.50 5.12 -11.11
C ALA A 115 9.39 3.89 -10.88
N LYS A 116 10.45 3.73 -11.68
CA LYS A 116 11.42 2.64 -11.54
C LYS A 116 12.12 2.69 -10.19
N ARG A 117 12.66 3.84 -9.79
CA ARG A 117 13.36 4.01 -8.51
C ARG A 117 12.45 3.75 -7.31
N LEU A 118 11.26 4.34 -7.31
CA LEU A 118 10.27 4.13 -6.26
C LEU A 118 9.84 2.66 -6.22
N THR A 119 9.58 2.02 -7.36
CA THR A 119 9.26 0.58 -7.40
C THR A 119 10.37 -0.28 -6.79
N GLN A 120 11.65 0.03 -7.07
CA GLN A 120 12.77 -0.65 -6.44
C GLN A 120 12.82 -0.41 -4.93
N ALA A 121 12.56 0.81 -4.48
CA ALA A 121 12.57 1.15 -3.05
C ALA A 121 11.38 0.55 -2.27
N PHE A 122 10.24 0.37 -2.92
CA PHE A 122 9.09 -0.33 -2.35
C PHE A 122 9.22 -1.86 -2.43
N ALA A 123 10.29 -2.38 -3.04
CA ALA A 123 10.56 -3.82 -3.08
C ALA A 123 10.68 -4.39 -1.67
N GLY A 124 10.00 -5.51 -1.43
CA GLY A 124 9.99 -6.14 -0.11
C GLY A 124 9.25 -5.36 0.99
N ASN A 125 8.51 -4.30 0.65
CA ASN A 125 7.75 -3.48 1.61
C ASN A 125 8.60 -2.87 2.74
N GLY A 126 9.87 -2.54 2.45
CA GLY A 126 10.78 -1.85 3.38
C GLY A 126 10.39 -0.39 3.61
N PHE A 127 10.32 0.04 4.88
CA PHE A 127 9.89 1.40 5.22
C PHE A 127 10.99 2.45 4.99
N ASP A 128 12.23 2.14 5.41
CA ASP A 128 13.32 3.11 5.38
C ASP A 128 13.71 3.45 3.93
N GLU A 129 13.80 2.43 3.07
CA GLU A 129 14.06 2.57 1.64
C GLU A 129 12.94 3.37 0.95
N ALA A 130 11.68 3.06 1.28
CA ALA A 130 10.53 3.78 0.72
C ALA A 130 10.53 5.26 1.11
N VAL A 131 10.79 5.59 2.37
CA VAL A 131 10.85 6.99 2.84
C VAL A 131 12.00 7.75 2.20
N LEU A 132 13.18 7.12 2.08
CA LEU A 132 14.33 7.72 1.42
C LEU A 132 14.03 8.01 -0.06
N ALA A 133 13.46 7.06 -0.78
CA ALA A 133 13.11 7.24 -2.19
C ALA A 133 12.01 8.30 -2.40
N LEU A 134 11.02 8.38 -1.50
CA LEU A 134 10.02 9.44 -1.52
C LEU A 134 10.63 10.83 -1.28
N ARG A 135 11.59 10.94 -0.36
CA ARG A 135 12.36 12.17 -0.12
C ARG A 135 13.12 12.58 -1.37
N GLU A 136 13.88 11.66 -1.96
CA GLU A 136 14.63 11.94 -3.19
C GLU A 136 13.71 12.39 -4.31
N ALA A 137 12.63 11.66 -4.54
CA ALA A 137 11.63 11.99 -5.56
C ALA A 137 11.00 13.37 -5.35
N ALA A 138 10.66 13.73 -4.11
CA ALA A 138 10.03 15.01 -3.80
C ALA A 138 11.00 16.19 -3.88
N LEU A 139 12.23 16.03 -3.39
CA LEU A 139 13.20 17.12 -3.22
C LEU A 139 14.13 17.31 -4.41
N SER A 140 14.24 16.34 -5.32
CA SER A 140 14.99 16.49 -6.57
C SER A 140 14.22 17.27 -7.65
N GLN A 141 12.98 17.66 -7.39
CA GLN A 141 12.12 18.41 -8.31
C GLN A 141 12.02 19.89 -7.93
N ASN A 142 11.41 20.69 -8.81
CA ASN A 142 10.95 22.02 -8.42
C ASN A 142 9.80 21.91 -7.41
N VAL A 143 10.13 22.02 -6.12
CA VAL A 143 9.16 21.86 -5.02
C VAL A 143 8.00 22.86 -5.10
N SER A 144 8.21 24.06 -5.67
CA SER A 144 7.12 25.03 -5.86
C SER A 144 6.15 24.61 -6.97
N ALA A 145 6.64 23.97 -8.04
CA ALA A 145 5.78 23.38 -9.06
C ALA A 145 5.04 22.14 -8.51
N LEU A 146 5.76 21.27 -7.80
CA LEU A 146 5.21 20.08 -7.17
C LEU A 146 4.12 20.41 -6.13
N ALA A 147 4.31 21.47 -5.33
CA ALA A 147 3.31 21.95 -4.38
C ALA A 147 2.00 22.36 -5.06
N ARG A 148 2.10 23.05 -6.21
CA ARG A 148 0.91 23.42 -7.01
C ARG A 148 0.23 22.19 -7.60
N ALA A 149 0.99 21.27 -8.19
CA ALA A 149 0.46 20.08 -8.85
C ALA A 149 -0.18 19.08 -7.86
N SER A 150 0.42 18.89 -6.68
CA SER A 150 -0.07 17.95 -5.65
C SER A 150 -1.12 18.55 -4.71
N GLY A 151 -1.29 19.88 -4.71
CA GLY A 151 -2.08 20.60 -3.71
C GLY A 151 -1.50 20.51 -2.29
N ILE A 152 -0.24 20.11 -2.12
CA ILE A 152 0.45 20.06 -0.83
C ILE A 152 1.24 21.36 -0.64
N PRO A 153 1.04 22.10 0.46
CA PRO A 153 1.85 23.30 0.72
C PRO A 153 3.35 22.97 0.78
N ARG A 154 4.20 23.84 0.22
CA ARG A 154 5.66 23.62 0.14
C ARG A 154 6.30 23.27 1.50
N ARG A 155 5.89 23.99 2.57
CA ARG A 155 6.31 23.71 3.95
C ARG A 155 5.98 22.28 4.39
N THR A 156 4.84 21.76 3.96
CA THR A 156 4.37 20.41 4.28
C THR A 156 5.15 19.37 3.49
N ILE A 157 5.57 19.67 2.26
CA ILE A 157 6.45 18.79 1.48
C ILE A 157 7.78 18.60 2.22
N TYR A 158 8.45 19.69 2.59
CA TYR A 158 9.71 19.60 3.34
C TYR A 158 9.56 18.87 4.68
N ARG A 159 8.49 19.13 5.42
CA ARG A 159 8.26 18.47 6.72
C ARG A 159 7.94 16.99 6.58
N THR A 160 7.14 16.60 5.58
CA THR A 160 6.61 15.23 5.45
C THR A 160 7.55 14.34 4.67
N PHE A 161 8.13 14.85 3.59
CA PHE A 161 9.06 14.13 2.71
C PHE A 161 10.52 14.56 2.93
N GLY A 162 10.82 15.12 4.11
CA GLY A 162 12.18 15.43 4.54
C GLY A 162 12.99 14.20 5.00
N GLY A 163 12.33 13.05 5.16
CA GLY A 163 12.94 11.77 5.55
C GLY A 163 12.84 11.40 7.03
N THR A 164 12.24 12.26 7.87
CA THR A 164 12.18 12.06 9.34
C THR A 164 10.79 11.72 9.86
N VAL A 165 9.78 11.74 8.99
CA VAL A 165 8.38 11.54 9.34
C VAL A 165 7.84 10.34 8.58
N ASP A 166 7.03 9.52 9.24
CA ASP A 166 6.23 8.50 8.59
C ASP A 166 5.02 9.14 7.89
N PRO A 167 5.04 9.24 6.54
CA PRO A 167 4.02 9.95 5.81
C PRO A 167 2.70 9.18 5.81
N GLN A 168 1.59 9.89 5.89
CA GLN A 168 0.26 9.27 5.75
C GLN A 168 -0.01 8.92 4.28
N LEU A 169 -0.82 7.90 4.04
CA LEU A 169 -1.18 7.42 2.72
C LEU A 169 -1.77 8.53 1.84
N SER A 170 -2.68 9.37 2.36
CA SER A 170 -3.26 10.47 1.57
C SER A 170 -2.22 11.46 1.05
N ARG A 171 -1.16 11.73 1.83
CA ARG A 171 -0.07 12.64 1.45
C ARG A 171 0.77 12.03 0.36
N ILE A 172 1.04 10.73 0.42
CA ILE A 172 1.79 10.01 -0.61
C ILE A 172 1.00 9.97 -1.92
N LEU A 173 -0.30 9.66 -1.88
CA LEU A 173 -1.16 9.66 -3.07
C LEU A 173 -1.19 11.04 -3.74
N LYS A 174 -1.29 12.12 -2.96
CA LYS A 174 -1.20 13.49 -3.49
C LYS A 174 0.16 13.82 -4.10
N LEU A 175 1.25 13.39 -3.45
CA LEU A 175 2.61 13.56 -3.98
C LEU A 175 2.75 12.85 -5.33
N LEU A 176 2.37 11.56 -5.39
CA LEU A 176 2.42 10.76 -6.60
C LEU A 176 1.56 11.37 -7.71
N ALA A 177 0.34 11.83 -7.40
CA ALA A 177 -0.52 12.54 -8.35
C ALA A 177 0.16 13.79 -8.92
N GLY A 178 0.80 14.61 -8.07
CA GLY A 178 1.56 15.78 -8.52
C GLY A 178 2.78 15.44 -9.39
N MET A 179 3.30 14.21 -9.27
CA MET A 179 4.37 13.66 -10.09
C MET A 179 3.88 12.87 -11.31
N GLN A 180 2.56 12.82 -11.56
CA GLN A 180 1.95 11.98 -12.59
C GLN A 180 2.29 10.49 -12.43
N LEU A 181 2.40 10.05 -11.19
CA LEU A 181 2.63 8.67 -10.77
C LEU A 181 1.41 8.15 -10.00
N ARG A 182 1.32 6.84 -9.87
CA ARG A 182 0.30 6.18 -9.03
C ARG A 182 0.85 4.91 -8.42
N PHE A 183 0.22 4.46 -7.33
CA PHE A 183 0.45 3.12 -6.85
C PHE A 183 -0.15 2.08 -7.79
N ASP A 184 0.62 1.02 -7.96
CA ASP A 184 0.20 -0.28 -8.44
C ASP A 184 0.46 -1.29 -7.31
N VAL A 185 -0.25 -2.40 -7.31
CA VAL A 185 -0.07 -3.47 -6.34
C VAL A 185 0.16 -4.75 -7.11
N VAL A 186 1.23 -5.46 -6.78
CA VAL A 186 1.59 -6.74 -7.40
C VAL A 186 1.57 -7.84 -6.35
N ALA A 187 1.06 -9.01 -6.75
CA ALA A 187 1.11 -10.20 -5.92
C ALA A 187 2.54 -10.73 -5.85
N LEU A 188 2.99 -11.07 -4.65
CA LEU A 188 4.26 -11.78 -4.46
C LEU A 188 4.04 -13.29 -4.64
N PRO A 189 5.09 -14.05 -4.99
CA PRO A 189 5.03 -15.51 -5.02
C PRO A 189 4.48 -16.05 -3.70
N HIS A 190 3.69 -17.13 -3.77
CA HIS A 190 3.06 -17.68 -2.58
C HIS A 190 4.10 -18.07 -1.53
N ARG A 191 4.08 -17.39 -0.38
CA ARG A 191 4.90 -17.76 0.77
C ARG A 191 4.17 -18.88 1.53
N PRO A 192 4.72 -20.11 1.63
CA PRO A 192 4.09 -21.15 2.44
C PRO A 192 4.02 -20.65 3.88
N ARG A 193 2.80 -20.37 4.38
CA ARG A 193 2.63 -20.00 5.79
C ARG A 193 2.87 -21.26 6.62
N PRO A 194 3.70 -21.18 7.68
CA PRO A 194 3.89 -22.33 8.55
C PRO A 194 2.54 -22.82 9.09
N THR A 195 2.30 -24.12 9.04
CA THR A 195 1.12 -24.76 9.62
C THR A 195 1.12 -24.47 11.11
N ARG A 196 0.28 -23.52 11.52
CA ARG A 196 0.22 -23.12 12.93
C ARG A 196 -0.48 -24.22 13.71
N PRO A 197 0.02 -24.55 14.93
CA PRO A 197 -0.64 -25.53 15.77
C PRO A 197 -2.11 -25.16 15.96
N LYS A 198 -3.00 -26.13 15.74
CA LYS A 198 -4.43 -25.96 16.00
C LYS A 198 -4.58 -25.45 17.44
N LEU A 199 -5.40 -24.41 17.64
CA LEU A 199 -5.76 -23.95 18.98
C LEU A 199 -6.51 -25.10 19.68
N GLY A 200 -5.77 -25.93 20.39
CA GLY A 200 -6.30 -26.91 21.34
C GLY A 200 -6.11 -26.36 22.75
N ARG A 201 -7.11 -26.57 23.61
CA ARG A 201 -6.96 -26.43 25.06
C ARG A 201 -5.69 -27.19 25.49
N PRO A 202 -4.86 -26.67 26.41
CA PRO A 202 -3.76 -27.46 26.96
C PRO A 202 -4.32 -28.81 27.40
N SER A 203 -3.75 -29.90 26.91
CA SER A 203 -4.06 -31.22 27.46
C SER A 203 -3.79 -31.11 28.95
N LYS A 204 -4.79 -31.43 29.79
CA LYS A 204 -4.53 -31.63 31.21
C LYS A 204 -3.53 -32.78 31.28
N SER A 205 -2.26 -32.46 31.48
CA SER A 205 -1.26 -33.44 31.87
C SER A 205 -1.84 -34.16 33.08
N LYS A 206 -2.01 -35.47 32.98
CA LYS A 206 -2.33 -36.29 34.15
C LYS A 206 -1.29 -35.96 35.21
N LEU A 207 -1.78 -35.58 36.40
CA LEU A 207 -0.97 -35.50 37.60
C LEU A 207 -0.17 -36.81 37.68
N PHE A 208 1.14 -36.69 37.84
CA PHE A 208 1.99 -37.82 38.17
C PHE A 208 1.55 -38.36 39.54
N ASP A 209 1.49 -39.70 39.62
CA ASP A 209 1.18 -40.49 40.81
C ASP A 209 2.09 -40.14 42.01
#